data_AF-A0AAU8DHI3-F1
#
_entry.id   AF-A0AAU8DHI3-F1
#
_cell.length_a   1.000
_cell.length_b   1.000
_cell.length_c   1.000
_cell.angle_alpha   90.00
_cell.angle_beta   90.00
_cell.angle_gamma   90.00
#
_symmetry.space_group_name_H-M   'P 1'
#
loop_
_entity.id
_entity.type
_entity.pdbx_description
1 polymer ?
#
loop_
_entity_poly.entity_id
_entity_poly.type
_entity_poly.pdbx_seq_one_letter_code
_entity_poly.pdbx_strand_id
1 'polypeptide(L)' 'MHGAIIRQNCAARGLDIANGQVSGVVTEKGLTRTSAVLCAAGAWASAFLRMHAVSLPQASVRQTALWIAG' A
#
# COMPACT_ATOMS: atom_id res chain seq x y z
N MET A 1 18.52 -16.05 11.12
CA MET A 1 18.09 -14.66 11.35
C MET A 1 17.31 -14.20 10.13
N HIS A 2 16.04 -13.82 10.29
CA HIS A 2 15.21 -13.33 9.19
C HIS A 2 15.24 -11.80 9.22
N GLY A 3 15.73 -11.19 8.15
CA GLY A 3 15.73 -9.75 7.96
C GLY A 3 14.67 -9.33 6.94
N ALA A 4 14.37 -8.03 6.90
CA ALA A 4 13.53 -7.44 5.87
C ALA A 4 14.22 -6.19 5.30
N ILE A 5 13.96 -5.91 4.03
CA ILE A 5 14.42 -4.67 3.39
C ILE A 5 13.33 -3.61 3.60
N ILE A 6 13.69 -2.52 4.28
CA ILE A 6 12.82 -1.36 4.42
C ILE A 6 13.24 -0.32 3.38
N ARG A 7 12.35 -0.05 2.42
CA ARG A 7 12.59 0.97 1.39
C ARG A 7 11.64 2.15 1.57
N GLN A 8 12.14 3.20 2.23
CA GLN A 8 11.39 4.43 2.49
C GLN A 8 11.44 5.40 1.31
N ASN A 9 10.62 6.45 1.37
CA ASN A 9 10.51 7.48 0.33
C ASN A 9 10.33 6.83 -1.05
N CYS A 10 9.42 5.86 -1.12
CA CYS A 10 9.26 4.94 -2.23
C CYS A 10 7.78 4.58 -2.32
N ALA A 11 6.96 5.49 -2.86
CA ALA A 11 5.53 5.24 -2.94
C ALA A 11 5.23 4.06 -3.88
N ALA A 12 4.42 3.11 -3.42
CA ALA A 12 3.81 2.12 -4.28
C ALA A 12 2.69 2.81 -5.08
N ARG A 13 2.90 2.94 -6.40
CA ARG A 13 1.98 3.64 -7.31
C ARG A 13 0.97 2.71 -7.96
N GLY A 14 1.25 1.41 -7.99
CA GLY A 14 0.32 0.39 -8.48
C GLY A 14 0.95 -1.00 -8.46
N LEU A 15 0.15 -2.00 -8.83
CA LEU A 15 0.61 -3.36 -9.08
C LEU A 15 0.89 -3.57 -10.56
N ASP A 16 1.99 -4.25 -10.85
CA ASP A 16 2.22 -4.89 -12.14
C ASP A 16 1.45 -6.22 -12.13
N ILE A 17 0.58 -6.41 -13.11
CA ILE A 17 -0.31 -7.56 -13.22
C ILE A 17 -0.04 -8.27 -14.55
N ALA A 18 0.33 -9.54 -14.48
CA ALA A 18 0.53 -10.41 -15.64
C ALA A 18 -0.39 -11.62 -15.53
N ASN A 19 -1.15 -11.91 -16.59
CA ASN A 19 -2.06 -13.05 -16.65
C ASN A 19 -3.03 -13.13 -15.45
N GLY A 20 -3.51 -11.97 -14.99
CA GLY A 20 -4.41 -11.87 -13.83
C GLY A 20 -3.75 -12.10 -12.47
N GLN A 21 -2.42 -12.19 -12.40
CA GLN A 21 -1.65 -12.39 -11.17
C GLN A 21 -0.69 -11.23 -10.93
N VAL A 22 -0.32 -10.98 -9.67
CA VAL A 22 0.70 -9.99 -9.34
C VAL A 22 2.06 -10.46 -9.86
N SER A 23 2.74 -9.59 -10.61
CA SER A 23 4.12 -9.78 -11.08
C SER A 23 5.09 -8.74 -10.52
N GLY A 24 4.58 -7.69 -9.85
CA GLY A 24 5.40 -6.74 -9.12
C GLY A 24 4.63 -5.56 -8.52
N VAL A 25 5.37 -4.68 -7.86
CA VAL A 25 4.91 -3.38 -7.36
C VAL A 25 5.63 -2.29 -8.13
N VAL A 26 4.87 -1.44 -8.81
CA VAL A 26 5.37 -0.24 -9.47
C VAL A 26 5.58 0.83 -8.40
N THR A 27 6.80 1.35 -8.30
CA THR A 27 7.15 2.41 -7.37
C THR A 27 7.78 3.58 -8.11
N GLU A 28 7.93 4.72 -7.43
CA GLU A 28 8.67 5.89 -7.95
C GLU A 28 10.15 5.58 -8.25
N LYS A 29 10.69 4.51 -7.65
CA LYS A 29 12.07 4.04 -7.84
C LYS A 29 12.15 2.88 -8.84
N GLY A 30 11.07 2.61 -9.59
CA GLY A 30 10.98 1.53 -10.56
C GLY A 30 10.17 0.32 -10.07
N LEU A 31 10.22 -0.76 -10.85
CA LEU A 31 9.48 -2.00 -10.60
C LEU A 31 10.21 -2.88 -9.58
N THR A 32 9.51 -3.28 -8.52
CA THR A 32 9.96 -4.34 -7.61
C THR A 32 9.22 -5.63 -7.95
N ARG A 33 9.93 -6.63 -8.50
CA ARG A 33 9.34 -7.93 -8.84
C ARG A 33 8.90 -8.69 -7.58
N THR A 34 7.67 -9.18 -7.59
CA THR A 34 7.11 -10.06 -6.54
C THR A 34 5.91 -10.80 -7.10
N SER A 35 5.63 -11.99 -6.58
CA SER A 35 4.43 -12.77 -6.92
C SER A 35 3.23 -12.51 -6.00
N ALA A 36 3.46 -11.83 -4.86
CA ALA A 36 2.43 -11.54 -3.88
C ALA A 36 2.65 -10.20 -3.19
N VAL A 37 1.56 -9.56 -2.76
CA VAL A 37 1.56 -8.28 -2.06
C VAL A 37 0.53 -8.30 -0.94
N LEU A 38 0.92 -7.81 0.23
CA LEU A 38 0.00 -7.46 1.32
C LEU A 38 -0.26 -5.96 1.28
N CYS A 39 -1.51 -5.54 1.06
CA CYS A 39 -1.89 -4.13 1.13
C CYS A 39 -2.02 -3.70 2.60
N ALA A 40 -1.02 -2.97 3.10
CA ALA A 40 -1.01 -2.38 4.45
C ALA A 40 -1.00 -0.84 4.40
N ALA A 41 -1.71 -0.25 3.43
CA ALA A 41 -1.63 1.18 3.10
C ALA A 41 -2.50 2.10 3.99
N GLY A 42 -3.08 1.60 5.08
CA GLY A 42 -3.89 2.40 6.02
C GLY A 42 -4.98 3.23 5.32
N ALA A 43 -5.05 4.54 5.63
CA ALA A 43 -6.02 5.47 5.04
C ALA A 43 -5.99 5.54 3.50
N TRP A 44 -4.93 5.08 2.82
CA TRP A 44 -4.85 5.08 1.37
C TRP A 44 -5.29 3.75 0.73
N ALA A 45 -5.59 2.71 1.52
CA ALA A 45 -5.85 1.36 1.02
C ALA A 45 -7.01 1.30 0.01
N SER A 46 -8.16 1.91 0.30
CA SER A 46 -9.32 1.90 -0.60
C SER A 46 -9.03 2.60 -1.93
N ALA A 47 -8.27 3.69 -1.91
CA ALA A 47 -7.88 4.41 -3.12
C ALA A 47 -6.91 3.59 -3.98
N PHE A 48 -5.93 2.94 -3.35
CA PHE A 48 -4.96 2.09 -4.02
C PHE A 48 -5.63 0.86 -4.66
N LEU A 49 -6.49 0.16 -3.91
CA LEU A 49 -7.14 -1.08 -4.36
C LEU A 49 -8.19 -0.84 -5.45
N ARG A 50 -8.85 0.33 -5.46
CA ARG A 50 -9.82 0.70 -6.49
C ARG A 50 -9.21 0.71 -7.90
N MET A 51 -7.93 1.07 -8.04
CA MET A 51 -7.22 1.03 -9.34
C MET A 51 -7.08 -0.39 -9.89
N HIS A 52 -7.24 -1.40 -9.03
CA HIS A 52 -7.16 -2.82 -9.36
C HIS A 52 -8.53 -3.52 -9.27
N ALA A 53 -9.63 -2.75 -9.37
CA ALA A 53 -11.01 -3.24 -9.28
C ALA A 53 -11.33 -4.02 -7.98
N VAL A 54 -10.55 -3.83 -6.92
CA VAL A 54 -10.81 -4.40 -5.60
C VAL A 54 -11.55 -3.38 -4.74
N SER A 55 -12.76 -3.74 -4.32
CA SER A 55 -13.54 -2.92 -3.39
C SER A 55 -13.11 -3.18 -1.95
N LEU A 56 -12.61 -2.15 -1.27
CA LEU A 56 -12.39 -2.14 0.17
C LEU A 56 -13.25 -1.02 0.77
N PRO A 57 -14.33 -1.34 1.51
CA PRO A 57 -15.24 -0.34 2.06
C PRO A 57 -14.68 0.34 3.32
N GLN A 58 -13.46 0.87 3.23
CA GLN A 58 -12.82 1.66 4.30
C GLN A 58 -12.86 3.15 3.91
N ALA A 59 -13.31 3.99 4.84
CA ALA A 59 -13.26 5.44 4.71
C ALA A 59 -12.04 6.02 5.45
N SER A 60 -11.52 7.14 4.95
CA SER A 60 -10.51 7.93 5.66
C SER A 60 -11.20 9.01 6.45
N VAL A 61 -10.95 9.04 7.76
CA VAL A 61 -11.57 9.98 8.69
C VAL A 61 -10.51 10.92 9.23
N ARG A 62 -10.86 12.22 9.30
CA ARG A 62 -10.04 13.22 9.99
C ARG A 62 -10.51 13.31 11.44
N GLN A 63 -9.60 13.11 12.39
CA GLN A 63 -9.87 13.18 13.82
C GLN A 63 -8.91 14.17 14.49
N THR A 64 -9.37 14.81 15.57
CA THR A 64 -8.54 15.60 16.49
C THR A 64 -8.41 14.85 17.81
N ALA A 65 -7.21 14.83 18.40
CA ALA A 65 -6.97 14.32 19.74
C ALA A 65 -6.37 15.44 20.60
N LEU A 66 -6.88 15.61 21.83
CA LEU A 66 -6.33 16.54 22.82
C LEU A 66 -5.85 15.72 24.01
N TRP A 67 -4.59 15.92 24.38
CA TRP A 67 -4.05 15.41 25.64
C TRP A 67 -4.06 16.53 26.67
N ILE A 68 -4.56 16.23 27.88
CA ILE A 68 -4.51 17.14 29.02
C ILE A 68 -3.49 16.55 29.98
N ALA A 69 -2.39 17.27 30.17
CA ALA A 69 -1.43 16.98 31.23
C ALA A 69 -2.09 17.29 32.58
N GLY A 70 -2.09 16.31 33.48
CA GLY A 70 -2.23 16.58 34.92
C GLY A 70 -0.88 16.93 35.52
#